data_AF-G9KUI8-F1
#
_entry.id   AF-G9KUI8-F1
#
_cell.length_a   1.000
_cell.length_b   1.000
_cell.length_c   1.000
_cell.angle_alpha   90.00
_cell.angle_beta   90.00
_cell.angle_gamma   90.00
#
_symmetry.space_group_name_H-M   'P 1'
#
loop_
_entity.id
_entity.type
_entity.pdbx_description
1 polymer ?
#
loop_
_entity_poly.entity_id
_entity_poly.type
_entity_poly.pdbx_seq_one_letter_code
_entity_poly.pdbx_strand_id
1 'polypeptide(L)'
;ELRGKPVAAGEFWDIVAITAADEKQELAYKQQLSEKLKKKELPLGVQYHVFVDPAGVKIGNGGSTLCALRCLEKLYGNKWNSFTVLLIHS
;
A
#
# COMPACT_ATOMS: atom_id res chain seq x y z
N GLU A 1 -9.16 20.07 -0.86
CA GLU A 1 -8.23 19.22 -0.08
C GLU A 1 -8.96 17.97 0.45
N LEU A 2 -8.39 16.77 0.24
CA LEU A 2 -8.99 15.45 0.55
C LEU A 2 -8.58 14.86 1.91
N ARG A 3 -7.63 15.50 2.62
CA ARG A 3 -7.11 15.01 3.90
C ARG A 3 -8.23 14.86 4.94
N GLY A 4 -8.27 13.72 5.61
CA GLY A 4 -9.24 13.47 6.68
C GLY A 4 -10.68 13.28 6.23
N LYS A 5 -10.93 13.23 4.92
CA LYS A 5 -12.27 13.04 4.34
C LYS A 5 -12.39 11.65 3.75
N PRO A 6 -13.57 11.00 3.84
CA PRO A 6 -13.86 9.82 3.04
C PRO A 6 -13.82 10.19 1.56
N VAL A 7 -13.26 9.31 0.74
CA VAL A 7 -13.28 9.43 -0.73
C VAL A 7 -14.19 8.35 -1.30
N ALA A 8 -14.93 8.69 -2.36
CA ALA A 8 -15.72 7.71 -3.09
C ALA A 8 -14.86 6.95 -4.10
N ALA A 9 -15.36 5.81 -4.58
CA ALA A 9 -14.73 5.05 -5.65
C ALA A 9 -14.53 5.94 -6.89
N GLY A 10 -13.31 5.97 -7.43
CA GLY A 10 -12.96 6.77 -8.60
C GLY A 10 -12.57 8.24 -8.32
N GLU A 11 -12.72 8.74 -7.09
CA GLU A 11 -12.23 10.09 -6.71
C GLU A 11 -10.75 10.09 -6.30
N PHE A 12 -10.24 8.93 -5.88
CA PHE A 12 -8.86 8.71 -5.47
C PHE A 12 -8.48 7.25 -5.74
N TRP A 13 -7.25 6.88 -5.42
CA TRP A 13 -6.79 5.49 -5.44
C TRP A 13 -7.61 4.63 -4.47
N ASP A 14 -8.05 3.47 -4.95
CA ASP A 14 -8.72 2.47 -4.10
C ASP A 14 -7.72 1.87 -3.11
N ILE A 15 -6.48 1.68 -3.57
CA ILE A 15 -5.36 1.12 -2.79
C ILE A 15 -4.11 2.00 -2.94
N VAL A 16 -3.45 2.26 -1.82
CA VAL A 16 -2.07 2.76 -1.78
C VAL A 16 -1.19 1.67 -1.18
N ALA A 17 -0.32 1.10 -1.99
CA ALA A 17 0.62 0.06 -1.58
C ALA A 17 2.05 0.62 -1.53
N ILE A 18 2.77 0.33 -0.45
CA ILE A 18 4.16 0.74 -0.25
C ILE A 18 5.00 -0.53 -0.16
N THR A 19 6.06 -0.65 -0.96
CA THR A 19 7.01 -1.77 -0.80
C THR A 19 7.99 -1.47 0.33
N ALA A 20 8.45 -2.50 1.02
CA ALA A 20 9.49 -2.43 2.05
C ALA A 20 10.55 -3.49 1.77
N ALA A 21 11.83 -3.13 1.90
CA ALA A 21 12.96 -4.03 1.69
C ALA A 21 13.11 -5.08 2.80
N ASP A 22 12.61 -4.79 4.01
CA ASP A 22 12.67 -5.69 5.16
C ASP A 22 11.55 -5.42 6.18
N GLU A 23 11.43 -6.31 7.18
CA GLU A 23 10.40 -6.24 8.23
C GLU A 23 10.51 -4.98 9.10
N LYS A 24 11.72 -4.45 9.29
CA LYS A 24 11.93 -3.24 10.09
C LYS A 24 11.38 -2.02 9.36
N GLN A 25 11.63 -1.93 8.06
CA GLN A 25 11.07 -0.89 7.20
C GLN A 25 9.55 -1.04 7.08
N GLU A 26 9.04 -2.27 6.97
CA GLU A 26 7.61 -2.56 6.95
C GLU A 26 6.91 -2.01 8.21
N LEU A 27 7.47 -2.32 9.39
CA LEU A 27 6.95 -1.85 10.67
C LEU A 27 6.97 -0.31 10.76
N ALA A 28 8.06 0.32 10.33
CA ALA A 28 8.20 1.77 10.36
C ALA A 28 7.14 2.46 9.48
N TYR A 29 6.90 1.95 8.27
CA TYR A 29 5.88 2.50 7.37
C TYR A 29 4.46 2.26 7.88
N LYS A 30 4.17 1.08 8.44
CA LYS A 30 2.89 0.81 9.10
C LYS A 30 2.63 1.79 10.25
N GLN A 31 3.65 2.08 11.06
CA GLN A 31 3.52 3.06 12.15
C GLN A 31 3.26 4.47 11.62
N GLN A 32 4.01 4.93 10.60
CA GLN A 32 3.78 6.24 9.98
C GLN A 32 2.39 6.36 9.38
N LEU A 33 1.92 5.35 8.64
CA LEU A 33 0.56 5.33 8.08
C LEU A 33 -0.50 5.44 9.19
N SER A 34 -0.34 4.65 10.27
CA SER A 34 -1.25 4.69 11.42
C SER A 34 -1.31 6.08 12.06
N GLU A 35 -0.16 6.72 12.28
CA GLU A 35 -0.08 8.07 12.86
C GLU A 35 -0.70 9.12 11.92
N LYS A 36 -0.44 9.03 10.62
CA LYS A 36 -1.00 9.96 9.63
C LYS A 36 -2.52 9.83 9.50
N LEU A 37 -3.04 8.60 9.55
CA LEU A 37 -4.49 8.36 9.58
C LEU A 37 -5.13 8.92 10.85
N LYS A 38 -4.52 8.70 12.02
CA LYS A 38 -4.98 9.27 13.30
C LYS A 38 -5.02 10.79 13.27
N LYS A 39 -4.00 11.43 12.68
CA LYS A 39 -3.91 12.89 12.50
C LYS A 39 -4.76 13.42 11.35
N LYS A 40 -5.50 12.55 10.65
CA LYS A 40 -6.34 12.91 9.48
C LYS A 40 -5.54 13.59 8.36
N GLU A 41 -4.26 13.23 8.21
CA GLU A 41 -3.37 13.75 7.16
C GLU A 41 -3.54 13.02 5.83
N LEU A 42 -4.24 11.88 5.84
CA LEU A 42 -4.50 11.04 4.67
C LEU A 42 -6.02 10.95 4.40
N PRO A 43 -6.43 10.75 3.14
CA PRO A 43 -7.82 10.41 2.80
C PRO A 43 -8.29 9.14 3.52
N LEU A 44 -9.55 9.14 3.96
CA LEU A 44 -10.21 8.00 4.59
C LEU A 44 -10.96 7.18 3.53
N GLY A 45 -11.20 5.89 3.79
CA GLY A 45 -11.86 4.98 2.84
C GLY A 45 -10.92 4.31 1.83
N VAL A 46 -9.65 4.73 1.79
CA VAL A 46 -8.57 4.11 1.00
C VAL A 46 -7.94 2.94 1.77
N GLN A 47 -7.57 1.88 1.06
CA GLN A 47 -6.83 0.76 1.64
C GLN A 47 -5.33 1.02 1.55
N TYR A 48 -4.66 1.17 2.70
CA TYR A 48 -3.22 1.38 2.76
C TYR A 48 -2.52 0.08 3.15
N HIS A 49 -1.58 -0.37 2.32
CA HIS A 49 -0.79 -1.58 2.57
C HIS A 49 0.70 -1.29 2.54
N VAL A 50 1.44 -2.06 3.33
CA VAL A 50 2.89 -2.14 3.24
C VAL A 50 3.24 -3.60 2.96
N PHE A 51 3.98 -3.86 1.89
CA PHE A 51 4.38 -5.20 1.49
C PHE A 51 5.90 -5.33 1.59
N VAL A 52 6.34 -6.27 2.42
CA VAL A 52 7.75 -6.61 2.55
C VAL A 52 8.19 -7.53 1.41
N ASP A 53 9.37 -7.26 0.87
CA ASP A 53 10.02 -8.15 -0.09
C ASP A 53 10.41 -9.48 0.60
N PRO A 54 10.42 -10.61 -0.13
CA PRO A 54 10.89 -11.87 0.42
C PRO A 54 12.32 -11.76 0.95
N ALA A 55 12.58 -12.41 2.08
CA ALA A 55 13.92 -12.47 2.64
C ALA A 55 14.93 -13.06 1.64
N GLY A 56 16.15 -12.52 1.64
CA GLY A 56 17.24 -12.98 0.78
C GLY A 56 17.78 -11.88 -0.12
N VAL A 57 18.05 -12.22 -1.38
CA VAL A 57 18.65 -11.30 -2.35
C VAL A 57 17.66 -10.19 -2.71
N LYS A 58 18.16 -8.96 -2.81
CA LYS A 58 17.36 -7.82 -3.29
C LYS A 58 16.80 -8.11 -4.68
N ILE A 59 15.49 -8.01 -4.81
CA ILE A 59 14.78 -8.33 -6.06
C ILE A 59 14.60 -7.11 -6.98
N GLY A 60 14.92 -5.90 -6.49
CA GLY A 60 14.74 -4.64 -7.20
C GLY A 60 13.27 -4.27 -7.42
N ASN A 61 13.01 -3.04 -7.88
CA ASN A 61 11.65 -2.50 -7.93
C ASN A 61 10.68 -3.37 -8.74
N GLY A 62 11.12 -3.91 -9.89
CA GLY A 62 10.26 -4.79 -10.70
C GLY A 62 9.89 -6.09 -9.98
N GLY A 63 10.82 -6.67 -9.21
CA GLY A 63 10.52 -7.79 -8.33
C GLY A 63 9.56 -7.43 -7.21
N SER A 64 9.78 -6.28 -6.56
CA SER A 64 8.90 -5.78 -5.50
C SER A 64 7.50 -5.46 -6.01
N THR A 65 7.37 -4.99 -7.26
CA THR A 65 6.08 -4.82 -7.94
C THR A 65 5.35 -6.16 -8.05
N LEU A 66 6.01 -7.21 -8.56
CA LEU A 66 5.40 -8.54 -8.67
C LEU A 66 5.03 -9.12 -7.30
N CYS A 67 5.85 -8.90 -6.28
CA CYS A 67 5.53 -9.29 -4.90
C CYS A 67 4.25 -8.59 -4.41
N ALA A 68 4.17 -7.26 -4.56
CA ALA A 68 3.01 -6.48 -4.18
C ALA A 68 1.74 -6.93 -4.89
N LEU A 69 1.80 -7.15 -6.22
CA LEU A 69 0.66 -7.66 -7.00
C LEU A 69 0.18 -9.03 -6.49
N ARG A 70 1.11 -9.95 -6.20
CA ARG A 70 0.78 -11.26 -5.62
C ARG A 70 0.14 -11.13 -4.24
N CYS A 71 0.59 -10.18 -3.41
CA CYS A 71 -0.03 -9.93 -2.11
C CYS A 71 -1.45 -9.36 -2.25
N LEU A 72 -1.67 -8.45 -3.20
CA LEU A 72 -3.00 -7.91 -3.49
C LEU A 72 -3.96 -9.00 -3.99
N GLU A 73 -3.49 -9.88 -4.87
CA GLU A 73 -4.26 -11.03 -5.34
C GLU A 73 -4.66 -11.94 -4.17
N LYS A 74 -3.74 -12.23 -3.24
CA LYS A 74 -4.05 -13.03 -2.05
C LYS A 74 -5.07 -12.36 -1.13
N LEU A 75 -4.98 -11.04 -0.96
CA LEU A 75 -5.86 -10.29 -0.04
C LEU A 75 -7.26 -10.09 -0.59
N TYR A 76 -7.39 -9.82 -1.89
CA TYR A 76 -8.64 -9.38 -2.50
C TYR A 76 -9.23 -10.39 -3.50
N GLY A 77 -8.51 -11.48 -3.80
CA GLY A 77 -8.86 -12.40 -4.87
C GLY A 77 -9.05 -11.65 -6.19
N ASN A 78 -9.91 -12.16 -7.07
CA ASN A 78 -10.14 -11.57 -8.39
C ASN A 78 -10.59 -10.10 -8.36
N LYS A 79 -11.05 -9.54 -7.23
CA LYS A 79 -11.48 -8.13 -7.15
C LYS A 79 -10.33 -7.14 -7.33
N TRP A 80 -9.08 -7.55 -7.07
CA TRP A 80 -7.94 -6.63 -7.13
C TRP A 80 -7.75 -5.99 -8.51
N ASN A 81 -8.12 -6.71 -9.58
CA ASN A 81 -8.01 -6.25 -10.97
C ASN A 81 -8.94 -5.08 -11.32
N SER A 82 -9.91 -4.76 -10.45
CA SER A 82 -10.84 -3.64 -10.62
C SER A 82 -10.39 -2.38 -9.89
N PHE A 83 -9.34 -2.46 -9.07
CA PHE A 83 -8.85 -1.35 -8.28
C PHE A 83 -7.84 -0.50 -9.05
N THR A 84 -7.93 0.80 -8.84
CA THR A 84 -6.83 1.72 -9.12
C THR A 84 -5.84 1.67 -7.96
N VAL A 85 -4.60 1.28 -8.26
CA VAL A 85 -3.56 1.08 -7.24
C VAL A 85 -2.42 2.06 -7.46
N LEU A 86 -2.10 2.85 -6.42
CA LEU A 86 -0.84 3.58 -6.35
C LEU A 86 0.20 2.70 -5.67
N LEU A 87 1.24 2.32 -6.40
CA LEU A 87 2.39 1.59 -5.86
C LEU A 87 3.57 2.53 -5.65
N ILE A 88 4.11 2.56 -4.44
CA ILE A 88 5.27 3.37 -4.04
C ILE A 88 6.42 2.44 -3.67
N HIS A 89 7.57 2.64 -4.31
CA HIS A 89 8.79 1.90 -4.01
C HIS A 89 9.66 2.61 -2.97
N SER A 90 10.37 1.82 -2.15
CA SER A 90 11.28 2.29 -1.10
C SER A 90 12.71 1.85 -1.35
#